data_AF-K9DKX9-F1
#
_entry.id   AF-K9DKX9-F1
#
_cell.length_a   1.000
_cell.length_b   1.000
_cell.length_c   1.000
_cell.angle_alpha   90.00
_cell.angle_beta   90.00
_cell.angle_gamma   90.00
#
_symmetry.space_group_name_H-M   'P 1'
#
loop_
_entity.id
_entity.type
_entity.pdbx_description
1 polymer ?
#
loop_
_entity_poly.entity_id
_entity_poly.type
_entity_poly.pdbx_seq_one_letter_code
_entity_poly.pdbx_strand_id
1 'polypeptide(L)'
;MSHEELTKKRKALIDERTERLEEWRKLIQLADRPPLAISVIGFVLIAAGTVMVYLVEHPSIYEPMFLGGLVLMLVGAAVFYNSKITVDNRFKRKQKLRGIVEDLNEEIRLTSHELGVPNPKTKMPKDPSKRKK
;
A
#
# COMPACT_ATOMS: atom_id res chain seq x y z
N MET A 1 20.35 -30.85 16.33
CA MET A 1 21.08 -29.98 15.38
C MET A 1 22.45 -29.69 15.93
N SER A 2 23.48 -29.74 15.09
CA SER A 2 24.82 -29.28 15.41
C SER A 2 24.82 -27.75 15.60
N HIS A 3 25.74 -27.24 16.43
CA HIS A 3 25.90 -25.81 16.68
C HIS A 3 26.23 -25.02 15.38
N GLU A 4 26.87 -25.67 14.41
CA GLU A 4 27.12 -25.12 13.07
C GLU A 4 25.85 -25.03 12.20
N GLU A 5 24.93 -25.98 12.36
CA GLU A 5 23.64 -25.98 11.64
C GLU A 5 22.72 -24.88 12.18
N LEU A 6 22.68 -24.71 13.50
CA LEU A 6 21.92 -23.66 14.18
C LEU A 6 22.41 -22.25 13.80
N THR A 7 23.72 -22.06 13.69
CA THR A 7 24.31 -20.78 13.26
C THR A 7 24.03 -20.48 11.79
N LYS A 8 24.09 -21.47 10.90
CA LYS A 8 23.66 -21.33 9.50
C LYS A 8 22.17 -21.01 9.39
N LYS A 9 21.31 -21.71 10.14
CA LYS A 9 19.86 -21.47 10.19
C LYS A 9 19.56 -20.05 10.66
N ARG A 10 20.18 -19.60 11.75
CA ARG A 10 20.02 -18.22 12.27
C ARG A 10 20.41 -17.17 11.23
N LYS A 11 21.51 -17.37 10.49
CA LYS A 11 21.93 -16.44 9.44
C LYS A 11 20.91 -16.38 8.29
N ALA A 12 20.44 -17.52 7.81
CA ALA A 12 19.42 -17.58 6.75
C ALA A 12 18.12 -16.87 7.15
N LEU A 13 17.66 -17.05 8.39
CA LEU A 13 16.48 -16.36 8.92
C LEU A 13 16.67 -14.83 8.99
N ILE A 14 17.87 -14.37 9.34
CA ILE A 14 18.21 -12.93 9.36
C ILE A 14 18.24 -12.35 7.95
N ASP A 15 18.81 -13.09 6.99
CA ASP A 15 18.89 -12.66 5.59
C ASP A 15 17.48 -12.58 4.98
N GLU A 16 16.64 -13.61 5.17
CA GLU A 16 15.25 -13.61 4.70
C GLU A 16 14.42 -12.48 5.33
N ARG A 17 14.58 -12.27 6.65
CA ARG A 17 13.93 -11.14 7.33
C ARG A 17 14.36 -9.79 6.73
N THR A 18 15.64 -9.64 6.38
CA THR A 18 16.17 -8.40 5.81
C THR A 18 15.57 -8.13 4.43
N GLU A 19 15.48 -9.15 3.58
CA GLU A 19 14.83 -9.07 2.27
C GLU A 19 13.36 -8.63 2.38
N ARG A 20 12.60 -9.24 3.30
CA ARG A 20 11.19 -8.87 3.53
C ARG A 20 11.03 -7.46 4.09
N LEU A 21 11.97 -6.98 4.90
CA LEU A 21 12.01 -5.59 5.37
C LEU A 21 12.32 -4.61 4.22
N GLU A 22 13.16 -4.98 3.27
CA GLU A 22 13.40 -4.19 2.05
C GLU A 22 12.17 -4.13 1.15
N GLU A 23 11.47 -5.25 0.95
CA GLU A 23 10.19 -5.27 0.22
C GLU A 23 9.16 -4.35 0.88
N TRP A 24 9.05 -4.40 2.21
CA TRP A 24 8.19 -3.49 2.95
C TRP A 24 8.63 -2.03 2.76
N ARG A 25 9.93 -1.75 2.82
CA ARG A 25 10.46 -0.38 2.59
C ARG A 25 10.12 0.12 1.19
N LYS A 26 10.22 -0.72 0.15
CA LYS A 26 9.79 -0.41 -1.22
C LYS A 26 8.29 -0.11 -1.27
N LEU A 27 7.46 -0.89 -0.59
CA LEU A 27 6.01 -0.66 -0.50
C LEU A 27 5.64 0.63 0.23
N ILE A 28 6.43 1.05 1.24
CA ILE A 28 6.26 2.33 1.95
C ILE A 28 6.66 3.50 1.07
N GLN A 29 7.82 3.45 0.40
CA GLN A 29 8.26 4.51 -0.51
C GLN A 29 7.30 4.73 -1.68
N LEU A 30 6.64 3.66 -2.15
CA LEU A 30 5.57 3.76 -3.14
C LEU A 30 4.32 4.53 -2.64
N ALA A 31 4.16 4.67 -1.32
CA ALA A 31 3.03 5.37 -0.69
C ALA A 31 3.30 6.88 -0.48
N ASP A 32 4.55 7.32 -0.46
CA ASP A 32 4.91 8.75 -0.31
C ASP A 32 4.71 9.55 -1.62
N ARG A 33 4.47 8.89 -2.76
CA ARG A 33 3.94 9.59 -3.93
C ARG A 33 2.49 9.95 -3.63
N PRO A 34 2.13 11.25 -3.58
CA PRO A 34 0.76 11.67 -3.28
C PRO A 34 -0.15 10.89 -4.23
N PRO A 35 -1.18 10.20 -3.70
CA PRO A 35 -1.95 9.31 -4.52
C PRO A 35 -2.64 10.20 -5.54
N LEU A 36 -2.32 10.01 -6.82
CA LEU A 36 -3.08 10.54 -7.95
C LEU A 36 -4.60 10.35 -7.73
N ALA A 37 -5.00 9.35 -6.92
CA ALA A 37 -6.34 9.19 -6.39
C ALA A 37 -6.96 10.45 -5.78
N ILE A 38 -6.28 11.17 -4.87
CA ILE A 38 -6.84 12.34 -4.17
C ILE A 38 -7.01 13.51 -5.14
N SER A 39 -6.03 13.73 -6.04
CA SER A 39 -6.15 14.76 -7.08
C SER A 39 -7.22 14.40 -8.11
N VAL A 40 -7.35 13.13 -8.47
CA VAL A 40 -8.38 12.63 -9.39
C VAL A 40 -9.78 12.75 -8.77
N ILE A 41 -9.95 12.45 -7.48
CA ILE A 41 -11.24 12.64 -6.77
C ILE A 41 -11.66 14.12 -6.83
N GLY A 42 -10.74 15.04 -6.55
CA GLY A 42 -11.01 16.48 -6.67
C GLY A 42 -11.41 16.88 -8.10
N PHE A 43 -10.71 16.36 -9.10
CA PHE A 43 -11.01 16.62 -10.52
C PHE A 43 -12.38 16.08 -10.95
N VAL A 44 -12.74 14.88 -10.51
CA VAL A 44 -14.05 14.25 -10.81
C VAL A 44 -15.20 15.02 -10.15
N LEU A 45 -15.02 15.50 -8.92
CA LEU A 45 -16.03 16.30 -8.22
C LEU A 45 -16.25 17.66 -8.90
N ILE A 46 -15.18 18.31 -9.36
CA ILE A 46 -15.27 19.57 -10.12
C ILE A 46 -16.00 19.32 -11.44
N ALA A 47 -15.61 18.28 -12.20
CA ALA A 47 -16.25 17.94 -13.47
C ALA A 47 -17.74 17.59 -13.31
N ALA A 48 -18.10 16.82 -12.28
CA ALA A 48 -19.49 16.49 -11.97
C ALA A 48 -20.31 17.74 -11.61
N GLY A 49 -19.73 18.69 -10.86
CA GLY A 49 -20.35 19.97 -10.56
C GLY A 49 -20.62 20.80 -11.82
N THR A 50 -19.66 20.88 -12.74
CA THR A 50 -19.81 21.60 -14.01
C THR A 50 -20.89 20.98 -14.90
N VAL A 51 -20.97 19.64 -14.97
CA VAL A 51 -22.01 18.93 -15.74
C VAL A 51 -23.39 19.16 -15.14
N MET A 52 -23.53 19.15 -13.82
CA MET A 52 -24.80 19.42 -13.13
C MET A 52 -25.30 20.84 -13.35
N VAL A 53 -24.42 21.85 -13.30
CA VAL A 53 -24.79 23.25 -13.60
C VAL A 53 -25.24 23.39 -15.06
N TYR A 54 -24.50 22.78 -15.98
CA TYR A 54 -24.83 22.81 -17.41
C TYR A 54 -26.18 22.15 -17.73
N LEU A 55 -26.48 21.02 -17.09
CA LEU A 55 -27.76 20.31 -17.23
C LEU A 55 -28.97 21.11 -16.73
N VAL A 56 -28.77 21.96 -15.73
CA VAL A 56 -29.82 22.86 -15.21
C VAL A 56 -30.09 23.99 -16.18
N GLU A 57 -29.06 24.50 -16.87
CA GLU A 57 -29.18 25.59 -17.85
C GLU A 57 -29.64 25.08 -19.23
N HIS A 58 -29.26 23.86 -19.62
CA HIS A 58 -29.55 23.25 -20.92
C HIS A 58 -30.09 21.81 -20.74
N PRO A 59 -31.43 21.61 -20.64
CA PRO A 59 -32.03 20.31 -20.31
C PRO A 59 -32.03 19.30 -21.48
N SER A 60 -31.35 19.60 -22.59
CA SER A 60 -31.31 18.74 -23.77
C SER A 60 -30.21 17.68 -23.66
N ILE A 61 -30.62 16.43 -23.49
CA ILE A 61 -29.74 15.25 -23.45
C ILE A 61 -29.04 14.94 -24.78
N TYR A 62 -29.45 15.60 -25.88
CA TYR A 62 -28.87 15.40 -27.21
C TYR A 62 -27.66 16.28 -27.49
N GLU A 63 -27.30 17.17 -26.57
CA GLU A 63 -26.13 18.00 -26.74
C GLU A 63 -24.83 17.19 -26.54
N PRO A 64 -23.83 17.37 -27.42
CA PRO A 64 -22.56 16.65 -27.34
C PRO A 64 -21.80 16.90 -26.03
N MET A 65 -22.07 18.03 -25.36
CA MET A 65 -21.50 18.37 -24.06
C MET A 65 -21.99 17.47 -22.92
N PHE A 66 -23.26 17.03 -22.97
CA PHE A 66 -23.80 16.06 -22.00
C PHE A 66 -23.09 14.70 -22.14
N LEU A 67 -22.87 14.24 -23.38
CA LEU A 67 -22.14 13.00 -23.65
C LEU A 67 -20.69 13.08 -23.15
N GLY A 68 -20.01 14.22 -23.37
CA GLY A 68 -18.67 14.47 -22.86
C GLY A 68 -18.59 14.43 -21.33
N GLY A 69 -19.57 15.01 -20.64
CA GLY A 69 -19.69 14.96 -19.18
C GLY A 69 -19.88 13.55 -18.64
N LEU A 70 -20.72 12.75 -19.29
CA LEU A 70 -20.98 11.36 -18.90
C LEU A 70 -19.73 10.48 -19.09
N VAL A 71 -18.98 10.69 -20.18
CA VAL A 71 -17.68 10.02 -20.41
C VAL A 71 -16.66 10.40 -19.34
N LEU A 72 -16.55 11.69 -18.98
CA LEU A 72 -15.68 12.16 -17.90
C LEU A 72 -16.04 11.53 -16.55
N MET A 73 -17.34 11.40 -16.25
CA MET A 73 -17.83 10.75 -15.03
C MET A 73 -17.45 9.26 -14.99
N LEU A 74 -17.62 8.54 -16.11
CA LEU A 74 -17.24 7.13 -16.22
C LEU A 74 -15.74 6.90 -16.09
N VAL A 75 -14.92 7.75 -16.75
CA VAL A 75 -13.45 7.72 -16.60
C VAL A 75 -13.05 7.99 -15.15
N GLY A 76 -13.69 8.98 -14.51
CA GLY A 76 -13.50 9.28 -13.11
C GLY A 76 -13.79 8.09 -12.19
N ALA A 77 -14.92 7.42 -12.39
CA ALA A 77 -15.31 6.24 -11.65
C ALA A 77 -14.33 5.07 -11.86
N ALA A 78 -13.89 4.84 -13.10
CA ALA A 78 -12.93 3.79 -13.43
C ALA A 78 -11.56 4.02 -12.77
N VAL A 79 -11.03 5.26 -12.82
CA VAL A 79 -9.77 5.61 -12.18
C VAL A 79 -9.88 5.52 -10.65
N PHE A 80 -11.00 5.97 -10.08
CA PHE A 80 -11.27 5.85 -8.64
C PHE A 80 -11.29 4.38 -8.19
N TYR A 81 -11.96 3.52 -8.93
CA TYR A 81 -12.06 2.09 -8.63
C TYR A 81 -10.69 1.39 -8.72
N ASN A 82 -9.94 1.63 -9.81
CA ASN A 82 -8.57 1.12 -9.96
C ASN A 82 -7.64 1.61 -8.84
N SER A 83 -7.80 2.87 -8.43
CA SER A 83 -7.02 3.43 -7.34
C SER A 83 -7.34 2.76 -6.01
N LYS A 84 -8.64 2.56 -5.70
CA LYS A 84 -9.09 1.88 -4.50
C LYS A 84 -8.57 0.44 -4.44
N ILE A 85 -8.68 -0.32 -5.52
CA ILE A 85 -8.11 -1.69 -5.62
C ILE A 85 -6.60 -1.67 -5.38
N THR A 86 -5.89 -0.70 -5.97
CA THR A 86 -4.43 -0.60 -5.82
C THR A 86 -4.02 -0.25 -4.39
N VAL A 87 -4.80 0.58 -3.68
CA VAL A 87 -4.58 0.89 -2.26
C VAL A 87 -4.88 -0.33 -1.39
N ASP A 88 -6.01 -0.99 -1.58
CA ASP A 88 -6.43 -2.16 -0.79
C ASP A 88 -5.47 -3.34 -0.95
N ASN A 89 -5.04 -3.63 -2.19
CA ASN A 89 -4.05 -4.69 -2.44
C ASN A 89 -2.70 -4.37 -1.79
N ARG A 90 -2.26 -3.11 -1.81
CA ARG A 90 -1.02 -2.69 -1.11
C ARG A 90 -1.15 -2.84 0.41
N PHE A 91 -2.31 -2.49 0.98
CA PHE A 91 -2.56 -2.65 2.40
C PHE A 91 -2.53 -4.13 2.83
N LYS A 92 -3.21 -5.01 2.08
CA LYS A 92 -3.17 -6.46 2.29
C LYS A 92 -1.73 -7.00 2.19
N ARG A 93 -0.95 -6.55 1.20
CA ARG A 93 0.44 -7.00 1.01
C ARG A 93 1.34 -6.56 2.17
N LYS A 94 1.18 -5.34 2.67
CA LYS A 94 1.85 -4.85 3.89
C LYS A 94 1.49 -5.68 5.12
N GLN A 95 0.20 -5.99 5.32
CA GLN A 95 -0.22 -6.84 6.44
C GLN A 95 0.36 -8.25 6.37
N LYS A 96 0.39 -8.86 5.18
CA LYS A 96 0.99 -10.19 4.98
C LYS A 96 2.49 -10.18 5.28
N LEU A 97 3.21 -9.19 4.77
CA LEU A 97 4.65 -9.01 5.05
C LEU A 97 4.92 -8.80 6.54
N ARG A 98 4.04 -8.07 7.23
CA ARG A 98 4.14 -7.88 8.67
C ARG A 98 4.04 -9.20 9.43
N GLY A 99 3.05 -10.05 9.11
CA GLY A 99 2.90 -11.36 9.72
C GLY A 99 4.16 -12.22 9.53
N ILE A 100 4.67 -12.30 8.30
CA ILE A 100 5.88 -13.09 8.01
C ILE A 100 7.11 -12.57 8.79
N VAL A 101 7.28 -11.25 8.91
CA VAL A 101 8.39 -10.68 9.69
C VAL A 101 8.22 -10.95 11.19
N GLU A 102 7.00 -10.97 11.71
CA GLU A 102 6.70 -11.32 13.10
C GLU A 102 7.02 -12.81 13.37
N ASP A 103 6.62 -13.71 12.48
CA ASP A 103 6.91 -15.15 12.54
C ASP A 103 8.43 -15.41 12.49
N LEU A 104 9.14 -14.80 11.53
CA LEU A 104 10.60 -14.91 11.42
C LEU A 104 11.30 -14.35 12.66
N ASN A 105 10.77 -13.29 13.27
CA ASN A 105 11.36 -12.71 14.47
C ASN A 105 11.18 -13.63 15.69
N GLU A 106 10.08 -14.38 15.76
CA GLU A 106 9.86 -15.39 16.79
C GLU A 106 10.77 -16.61 16.58
N GLU A 107 10.95 -17.06 15.34
CA GLU A 107 11.88 -18.17 15.05
C GLU A 107 13.35 -17.78 15.30
N ILE A 108 13.74 -16.55 14.97
CA ILE A 108 15.06 -16.01 15.33
C ILE A 108 15.21 -15.94 16.85
N ARG A 109 14.16 -15.55 17.59
CA ARG A 109 14.19 -15.49 19.07
C ARG A 109 14.43 -16.86 19.68
N LEU A 110 13.72 -17.89 19.20
CA LEU A 110 13.88 -19.28 19.64
C LEU A 110 15.28 -19.81 19.29
N THR A 111 15.72 -19.62 18.06
CA THR A 111 17.05 -20.06 17.59
C THR A 111 18.17 -19.35 18.36
N SER A 112 18.03 -18.05 18.63
CA SER A 112 18.98 -17.27 19.45
C SER A 112 19.03 -17.75 20.90
N HIS A 113 17.89 -18.14 21.48
CA HIS A 113 17.81 -18.69 22.82
C HIS A 113 18.50 -20.05 22.90
N GLU A 114 18.27 -20.94 21.93
CA GLU A 114 18.95 -22.25 21.84
C GLU A 114 20.47 -22.12 21.67
N LEU A 115 20.93 -21.09 20.95
CA LEU A 115 22.35 -20.78 20.76
C LEU A 115 22.98 -19.99 21.92
N GLY A 116 22.20 -19.53 22.91
CA GLY A 116 22.69 -18.64 23.98
C GLY A 116 23.18 -17.28 23.48
N VAL A 117 22.78 -16.85 22.29
CA VAL A 117 23.24 -15.60 21.65
C VAL A 117 22.17 -14.51 21.69
N PRO A 118 22.56 -13.22 21.82
CA PRO A 118 21.60 -12.13 21.89
C PRO A 118 20.69 -12.06 20.65
N ASN A 119 19.41 -11.78 20.89
CA ASN A 119 18.42 -11.59 19.85
C ASN A 119 18.71 -10.28 19.07
N PRO A 120 18.91 -10.31 17.74
CA PRO A 120 19.12 -9.10 16.96
C PRO A 120 17.89 -8.18 17.01
N LYS A 121 18.06 -7.01 17.62
CA LYS A 121 17.05 -5.95 17.63
C LYS A 121 16.88 -5.40 16.23
N THR A 122 15.67 -5.45 15.68
CA THR A 122 15.36 -4.77 14.41
C THR A 122 14.07 -4.01 14.55
N LYS A 123 14.08 -2.77 14.09
CA LYS A 123 12.91 -1.90 14.10
C LYS A 123 12.17 -2.07 12.79
N MET A 124 10.87 -2.33 12.86
CA MET A 124 10.02 -2.25 11.67
C MET A 124 10.10 -0.84 11.08
N PRO A 125 10.17 -0.70 9.75
CA PRO A 125 10.11 0.61 9.10
C PRO A 125 8.82 1.31 9.50
N LYS A 126 8.94 2.56 9.97
CA LYS A 126 7.79 3.36 10.39
C LYS A 126 6.94 3.68 9.17
N ASP A 127 5.63 3.40 9.23
CA ASP A 127 4.70 3.81 8.18
C ASP A 127 4.42 5.32 8.28
N PRO A 128 4.86 6.15 7.32
CA PRO A 128 4.68 7.60 7.35
C PRO A 128 3.20 7.99 7.26
N SER A 129 2.31 7.12 6.75
CA SER A 129 0.86 7.40 6.69
C SER A 129 0.21 7.57 8.06
N LYS A 130 0.83 7.04 9.13
CA LYS A 130 0.34 7.22 10.52
C LYS A 130 0.82 8.53 11.19
N ARG A 131 1.68 9.34 10.53
CA ARG A 131 2.17 10.61 11.09
C ARG A 131 1.25 11.80 10.85
N LYS A 132 0.24 11.69 9.99
CA LYS A 132 -0.77 12.74 9.79
C LYS A 132 -2.01 12.42 10.63
N LYS A 133 -1.97 12.78 11.90
CA LYS A 133 -3.15 13.00 12.73
C LYS A 133 -3.11 14.45 13.19
#